data_AF-A0A7X5N4B6-F1
#
_entry.id   AF-A0A7X5N4B6-F1
#
_cell.length_a   1.000
_cell.length_b   1.000
_cell.length_c   1.000
_cell.angle_alpha   90.00
_cell.angle_beta   90.00
_cell.angle_gamma   90.00
#
_symmetry.space_group_name_H-M   'P 1'
#
loop_
_entity.id
_entity.type
_entity.pdbx_description
1 polymer ?
#
loop_
_entity_poly.entity_id
_entity_poly.type
_entity_poly.pdbx_seq_one_letter_code
_entity_poly.pdbx_strand_id
1 'polypeptide(L)'
;EASLKGKWSVLIFMPAAFTFNCPTEVEDAADNYAAFQKAGAEVYIVTTDTHFSHKVWHETSPAVGKAQFPLIGDPTHKLTRAFGVH
;
A
#
# COMPACT_ATOMS: atom_id res chain seq x y z
N GLU A 1 -14.26 6.57 9.99
CA GLU A 1 -14.70 6.51 8.57
C GLU A 1 -14.54 7.88 7.91
N ALA A 2 -13.37 8.16 7.34
CA ALA A 2 -13.12 9.38 6.54
C ALA A 2 -11.74 9.39 5.86
N SER A 3 -10.87 8.39 6.08
CA SER A 3 -9.43 8.49 5.80
C SER A 3 -9.05 8.77 4.35
N LEU A 4 -9.92 8.42 3.38
CA LEU A 4 -9.71 8.68 1.95
C LEU A 4 -10.35 10.00 1.46
N LYS A 5 -11.06 10.75 2.31
CA LYS A 5 -11.74 12.00 1.95
C LYS A 5 -10.88 13.21 2.30
N GLY A 6 -10.97 14.27 1.50
CA GLY A 6 -10.31 15.55 1.77
C GLY A 6 -8.85 15.68 1.32
N LYS A 7 -8.25 14.58 0.82
CA LYS A 7 -6.96 14.56 0.13
C LYS A 7 -7.06 13.66 -1.10
N TRP A 8 -6.18 13.87 -2.07
CA TRP A 8 -6.05 12.91 -3.17
C TRP A 8 -5.59 11.56 -2.61
N SER A 9 -6.14 10.46 -3.10
CA SER A 9 -5.79 9.12 -2.66
C SER A 9 -5.21 8.35 -3.83
N VAL A 10 -3.99 7.85 -3.67
CA VAL A 10 -3.33 6.94 -4.62
C VAL A 10 -3.41 5.54 -4.02
N LEU A 11 -4.26 4.71 -4.59
CA LEU A 11 -4.45 3.31 -4.17
C LEU A 11 -3.67 2.41 -5.15
N ILE A 12 -2.66 1.69 -4.65
CA ILE A 12 -1.86 0.75 -5.42
C ILE A 12 -2.25 -0.66 -4.99
N PHE A 13 -2.95 -1.39 -5.86
CA PHE A 13 -3.36 -2.77 -5.62
C PHE A 13 -2.29 -3.73 -6.10
N MET A 14 -1.91 -4.66 -5.23
CA MET A 14 -0.84 -5.61 -5.50
C MET A 14 -1.32 -7.04 -5.22
N PRO A 15 -0.83 -8.05 -5.97
CA PRO A 15 -1.34 -9.42 -5.84
C PRO A 15 -1.17 -10.01 -4.44
N ALA A 16 0.01 -9.87 -3.84
CA ALA A 16 0.30 -10.33 -2.49
C ALA A 16 1.62 -9.75 -1.97
N ALA A 17 1.72 -9.62 -0.65
CA ALA A 17 2.97 -9.39 0.07
C ALA A 17 3.94 -10.56 -0.16
N PHE A 18 5.25 -10.29 -0.02
CA PHE A 18 6.32 -11.30 -0.16
C PHE A 18 6.47 -11.95 -1.55
N THR A 19 5.96 -11.36 -2.63
CA THR A 19 6.22 -11.82 -4.01
C THR A 19 7.37 -11.04 -4.66
N PHE A 20 7.94 -11.53 -5.76
CA PHE A 20 9.23 -11.06 -6.28
C PHE A 20 9.24 -9.62 -6.84
N ASN A 21 8.18 -9.18 -7.53
CA ASN A 21 8.16 -7.85 -8.18
C ASN A 21 7.56 -6.76 -7.29
N CYS A 22 6.72 -7.16 -6.33
CA CYS A 22 5.98 -6.27 -5.45
C CYS A 22 6.85 -5.30 -4.61
N PRO A 23 8.02 -5.70 -4.08
CA PRO A 23 8.85 -4.81 -3.26
C PRO A 23 9.35 -3.57 -4.02
N THR A 24 9.58 -3.68 -5.33
CA THR A 24 10.09 -2.57 -6.15
C THR A 24 9.06 -1.45 -6.29
N GLU A 25 7.78 -1.79 -6.52
CA GLU A 25 6.72 -0.78 -6.62
C GLU A 25 6.50 -0.03 -5.29
N VAL A 26 6.62 -0.74 -4.16
CA VAL A 26 6.51 -0.12 -2.83
C VAL A 26 7.72 0.75 -2.53
N GLU A 27 8.92 0.31 -2.89
CA GLU A 27 10.16 1.08 -2.73
C GLU A 27 10.14 2.35 -3.58
N ASP A 28 9.75 2.27 -4.84
CA ASP A 28 9.62 3.43 -5.73
C ASP A 28 8.59 4.42 -5.20
N ALA A 29 7.46 3.94 -4.68
CA ALA A 29 6.47 4.80 -4.03
C ALA A 29 7.01 5.45 -2.75
N ALA A 30 7.82 4.73 -1.95
CA ALA A 30 8.44 5.24 -0.74
C ALA A 30 9.48 6.33 -1.05
N ASP A 31 10.34 6.09 -2.03
CA ASP A 31 11.38 7.04 -2.47
C ASP A 31 10.75 8.33 -3.06
N ASN A 32 9.56 8.23 -3.65
CA ASN A 32 8.81 9.37 -4.19
C ASN A 32 7.72 9.94 -3.26
N TYR A 33 7.60 9.45 -2.03
CA TYR A 33 6.47 9.78 -1.14
C TYR A 33 6.36 11.29 -0.85
N ALA A 34 7.49 12.00 -0.74
CA ALA A 34 7.50 13.45 -0.57
C ALA A 34 6.85 14.22 -1.73
N ALA A 35 6.95 13.71 -2.96
CA ALA A 35 6.30 14.32 -4.12
C ALA A 35 4.78 14.15 -4.06
N PHE A 36 4.29 12.97 -3.67
CA PHE A 36 2.87 12.74 -3.42
C PHE A 36 2.32 13.66 -2.32
N GLN A 37 3.04 13.77 -1.20
CA GLN A 37 2.64 14.67 -0.12
C GLN A 37 2.59 16.13 -0.56
N LYS A 38 3.57 16.59 -1.34
CA LYS A 38 3.59 17.96 -1.91
C LYS A 38 2.42 18.21 -2.86
N ALA A 39 1.97 17.18 -3.58
CA ALA A 39 0.78 17.23 -4.43
C ALA A 39 -0.55 17.13 -3.64
N GLY A 40 -0.49 17.00 -2.30
CA GLY A 40 -1.67 16.83 -1.46
C GLY A 40 -2.31 15.44 -1.57
N ALA A 41 -1.51 14.44 -1.95
CA ALA A 41 -1.93 13.05 -2.08
C ALA A 41 -1.38 12.17 -0.96
N GLU A 42 -2.18 11.18 -0.55
CA GLU A 42 -1.78 10.09 0.33
C GLU A 42 -1.69 8.79 -0.47
N VAL A 43 -0.69 7.96 -0.17
CA VAL A 43 -0.44 6.68 -0.85
C VAL A 43 -0.96 5.55 0.03
N TYR A 44 -1.54 4.53 -0.58
CA TYR A 44 -1.95 3.32 0.13
C TYR A 44 -1.60 2.10 -0.72
N ILE A 45 -0.91 1.15 -0.13
CA ILE A 45 -0.72 -0.16 -0.71
C ILE A 45 -1.86 -1.06 -0.25
N VAL A 46 -2.46 -1.81 -1.17
CA VAL A 46 -3.54 -2.75 -0.86
C VAL A 46 -3.17 -4.13 -1.39
N THR A 47 -3.24 -5.14 -0.52
CA THR A 47 -3.16 -6.56 -0.89
C THR A 47 -4.32 -7.31 -0.26
N THR A 48 -4.54 -8.56 -0.66
CA THR A 48 -5.47 -9.45 0.03
C THR A 48 -4.87 -10.14 1.26
N ASP A 49 -3.63 -9.80 1.64
CA ASP A 49 -3.00 -10.30 2.85
C ASP A 49 -3.57 -9.65 4.12
N THR A 50 -3.16 -10.18 5.26
CA THR A 50 -3.52 -9.59 6.56
C THR A 50 -2.56 -8.45 6.93
N HIS A 51 -3.01 -7.57 7.81
CA HIS A 51 -2.16 -6.53 8.40
C HIS A 51 -0.99 -7.12 9.21
N PHE A 52 -1.11 -8.35 9.72
CA PHE A 52 0.01 -9.07 10.35
C PHE A 52 1.12 -9.40 9.34
N SER A 53 0.73 -9.88 8.16
CA SER A 53 1.68 -10.12 7.05
C SER A 53 2.39 -8.83 6.67
N HIS A 54 1.68 -7.70 6.59
CA HIS A 54 2.27 -6.40 6.28
C HIS A 54 3.26 -5.91 7.33
N LYS A 55 2.96 -6.11 8.62
CA LYS A 55 3.90 -5.78 9.70
C LYS A 55 5.21 -6.53 9.51
N VAL A 56 5.15 -7.85 9.34
CA VAL A 56 6.34 -8.67 9.14
C VAL A 56 7.06 -8.28 7.85
N TRP A 57 6.33 -8.00 6.77
CA TRP A 57 6.91 -7.59 5.50
C TRP A 57 7.68 -6.28 5.63
N HIS A 58 7.11 -5.28 6.31
CA HIS A 58 7.75 -4.01 6.61
C HIS A 58 8.99 -4.17 7.50
N GLU A 59 8.94 -5.03 8.51
CA GLU A 59 10.07 -5.29 9.42
C GLU A 59 11.21 -6.07 8.77
N THR A 60 10.92 -6.92 7.77
CA THR A 60 11.89 -7.86 7.20
C THR A 60 12.41 -7.50 5.82
N SER A 61 11.68 -6.68 5.06
CA SER A 61 12.09 -6.25 3.72
C SER A 61 12.74 -4.86 3.79
N PRO A 62 14.02 -4.70 3.40
CA PRO A 62 14.65 -3.38 3.35
C PRO A 62 13.94 -2.39 2.42
N ALA A 63 13.38 -2.89 1.31
CA ALA A 63 12.63 -2.11 0.33
C ALA A 63 11.31 -1.59 0.92
N VAL A 64 10.48 -2.49 1.48
CA VAL A 64 9.17 -2.13 2.03
C VAL A 64 9.28 -1.41 3.37
N GLY A 65 10.33 -1.67 4.14
CA GLY A 65 10.60 -0.98 5.42
C GLY A 65 10.78 0.54 5.28
N LYS A 66 11.07 1.03 4.07
CA LYS A 66 11.09 2.48 3.78
C LYS A 66 9.71 3.11 3.75
N ALA A 67 8.65 2.33 3.55
CA ALA A 67 7.30 2.85 3.42
C ALA A 67 6.89 3.62 4.68
N GLN A 68 6.50 4.88 4.49
CA GLN A 68 5.96 5.76 5.52
C GLN A 68 4.46 6.08 5.29
N PHE A 69 3.81 5.21 4.51
CA PHE A 69 2.40 5.26 4.17
C PHE A 69 1.72 3.93 4.54
N PRO A 70 0.37 3.88 4.61
CA PRO A 70 -0.32 2.69 5.07
C PRO A 70 -0.24 1.49 4.12
N LEU A 71 0.00 0.30 4.68
CA LEU A 71 -0.13 -1.00 4.02
C LEU A 71 -1.46 -1.66 4.46
N ILE A 72 -2.48 -1.59 3.61
CA ILE A 72 -3.84 -2.05 3.89
C ILE A 72 -4.02 -3.52 3.52
N GLY A 73 -4.32 -4.36 4.50
CA GLY A 73 -4.75 -5.74 4.25
C GLY A 73 -6.26 -5.83 3.99
N ASP A 74 -6.65 -6.44 2.88
CA ASP A 74 -8.04 -6.74 2.50
C ASP A 74 -8.31 -8.27 2.43
N PRO A 75 -8.21 -9.00 3.56
CA PRO A 75 -8.44 -10.45 3.58
C PRO A 75 -9.91 -10.82 3.31
N THR A 76 -10.81 -9.85 3.35
CA THR A 76 -12.24 -10.05 3.03
C THR A 76 -12.56 -9.84 1.56
N HIS A 77 -11.58 -9.38 0.76
CA HIS A 77 -11.74 -8.99 -0.64
C HIS A 77 -12.78 -7.89 -0.87
N LYS A 78 -13.17 -7.14 0.17
CA LYS A 78 -14.25 -6.16 0.09
C LYS A 78 -13.79 -4.94 -0.72
N LEU A 79 -12.55 -4.49 -0.49
CA LEU A 79 -11.99 -3.34 -1.17
C LEU A 79 -11.62 -3.67 -2.62
N THR A 80 -10.88 -4.75 -2.82
CA THR A 80 -10.48 -5.24 -4.15
C THR A 80 -11.69 -5.51 -5.07
N ARG A 81 -12.76 -6.14 -4.56
CA ARG A 81 -14.01 -6.32 -5.32
C ARG A 81 -14.74 -5.01 -5.59
N ALA A 82 -14.77 -4.08 -4.64
CA ALA A 82 -15.42 -2.77 -4.83
C ALA A 82 -14.74 -1.94 -5.94
N PHE A 83 -13.43 -2.13 -6.14
CA PHE A 83 -12.66 -1.52 -7.22
C PHE A 83 -12.63 -2.36 -8.50
N GLY A 84 -13.18 -3.59 -8.50
CA GLY A 84 -13.18 -4.47 -9.67
C GLY A 84 -11.81 -5.03 -10.05
N VAL A 85 -10.90 -5.14 -9.08
CA VAL A 85 -9.49 -5.53 -9.26
C VAL A 85 -9.08 -6.74 -8.41
N HIS A 86 -10.05 -7.60 -8.07
CA HIS A 86 -9.79 -8.86 -7.38
C HIS A 86 -9.33 -9.95 -8.35
#